data_AF-A0A952ZVV8-F1
#
_entry.id   AF-A0A952ZVV8-F1
#
_cell.length_a   1.000
_cell.length_b   1.000
_cell.length_c   1.000
_cell.angle_alpha   90.00
_cell.angle_beta   90.00
_cell.angle_gamma   90.00
#
_symmetry.space_group_name_H-M   'P 1'
#
loop_
_entity.id
_entity.type
_entity.pdbx_description
1 polymer ?
#
loop_
_entity_poly.entity_id
_entity_poly.type
_entity_poly.pdbx_seq_one_letter_code
_entity_poly.pdbx_strand_id
1 'polypeptide(L)'
;MPRVLDITGEYPADWKQISDATWAAAGHRCIRCHHPYRKGEHGKGEWTACSCDCTHGGPLAFLVGESIVPITASATAAGLIHAGKNVLAQWRIGTVHHLDGDKSNCRWWNLLALCQRCHLTIQSRVNPHQPYMLEHSEWFKPYVAAFYAFKYEGRDITREEAVADLERLLAYERVA
;
A
#
# COMPACT_ATOMS: atom_id res chain seq x y z
N MET A 1 18.21 -17.51 -6.28
CA MET A 1 17.25 -16.85 -5.36
C MET A 1 15.87 -17.43 -5.61
N PRO A 2 15.09 -17.74 -4.57
CA PRO A 2 13.73 -18.27 -4.74
C PRO A 2 12.86 -17.26 -5.50
N ARG A 3 11.98 -17.78 -6.38
CA ARG A 3 11.04 -16.95 -7.15
C ARG A 3 9.97 -16.31 -6.26
N VAL A 4 9.61 -16.98 -5.17
CA VAL A 4 8.59 -16.57 -4.21
C VAL A 4 9.29 -15.98 -2.98
N LEU A 5 8.74 -14.89 -2.45
CA LEU A 5 9.19 -14.29 -1.20
C LEU A 5 8.74 -15.17 -0.02
N ASP A 6 9.70 -15.70 0.73
CA ASP A 6 9.41 -16.46 1.95
C ASP A 6 8.98 -15.50 3.07
N ILE A 7 7.96 -15.89 3.83
CA ILE A 7 7.49 -15.12 4.99
C ILE A 7 8.18 -15.66 6.23
N THR A 8 8.96 -14.81 6.90
CA THR A 8 9.80 -15.17 8.05
C THR A 8 9.55 -14.24 9.23
N GLY A 9 10.27 -14.48 10.33
CA GLY A 9 10.22 -13.64 11.53
C GLY A 9 8.95 -13.75 12.35
N GLU A 10 8.94 -13.03 13.47
CA GLU A 10 7.78 -12.82 14.33
C GLU A 10 7.53 -11.33 14.45
N TYR A 11 6.25 -10.96 14.58
CA TYR A 11 5.91 -9.57 14.86
C TYR A 11 6.47 -9.19 16.23
N PRO A 12 7.02 -7.97 16.38
CA PRO A 12 7.49 -7.51 17.68
C PRO A 12 6.31 -7.32 18.65
N ALA A 13 6.59 -7.31 19.95
CA ALA A 13 5.57 -7.21 21.00
C ALA A 13 4.73 -5.91 20.91
N ASP A 14 5.33 -4.83 20.40
CA ASP A 14 4.72 -3.51 20.17
C ASP A 14 4.19 -3.32 18.74
N TRP A 15 3.93 -4.42 18.02
CA TRP A 15 3.42 -4.38 16.64
C TRP A 15 2.20 -3.49 16.47
N LYS A 16 1.29 -3.45 17.46
CA LYS A 16 0.10 -2.59 17.40
C LYS A 16 0.49 -1.11 17.27
N GLN A 17 1.48 -0.65 18.04
CA GLN A 17 1.99 0.71 18.01
C GLN A 17 2.67 1.02 16.67
N ILE A 18 3.50 0.09 16.18
CA ILE A 18 4.19 0.20 14.90
C ILE A 18 3.20 0.30 13.74
N SER A 19 2.18 -0.56 13.73
CA SER A 19 1.12 -0.52 12.71
C SER A 19 0.33 0.79 12.78
N ASP A 20 -0.05 1.25 13.97
CA ASP A 20 -0.77 2.52 14.14
C ASP A 20 0.10 3.72 13.65
N ALA A 21 1.40 3.72 13.95
CA ALA A 21 2.34 4.74 13.46
C ALA A 21 2.54 4.69 11.93
N THR A 22 2.61 3.50 11.35
CA THR A 22 2.71 3.30 9.89
C THR A 22 1.49 3.89 9.17
N TRP A 23 0.29 3.68 9.71
CA TRP A 23 -0.94 4.27 9.15
C TRP A 23 -1.00 5.78 9.36
N ALA A 24 -0.53 6.29 10.50
CA ALA A 24 -0.45 7.73 10.75
C ALA A 24 0.50 8.42 9.74
N ALA A 25 1.68 7.83 9.50
CA ALA A 25 2.63 8.32 8.49
C ALA A 25 2.07 8.30 7.06
N ALA A 26 1.13 7.39 6.78
CA ALA A 26 0.41 7.33 5.50
C ALA A 26 -0.83 8.26 5.45
N GLY A 27 -1.03 9.13 6.44
CA GLY A 27 -2.18 10.02 6.51
C GLY A 27 -3.51 9.26 6.62
N HIS A 28 -3.50 8.07 7.24
CA HIS A 28 -4.64 7.17 7.32
C HIS A 28 -5.26 6.81 5.96
N ARG A 29 -4.41 6.65 4.94
CA ARG A 29 -4.82 6.27 3.58
C ARG A 29 -3.95 5.15 3.05
N CYS A 30 -4.54 4.31 2.22
CA CYS A 30 -3.75 3.33 1.46
C CYS A 30 -2.76 4.08 0.56
N ILE A 31 -1.46 3.80 0.69
CA ILE A 31 -0.42 4.51 -0.07
C ILE A 31 -0.51 4.30 -1.58
N ARG A 32 -1.21 3.25 -2.03
CA ARG A 32 -1.38 2.92 -3.45
C ARG A 32 -2.66 3.49 -4.07
N CYS A 33 -3.80 3.27 -3.42
CA CYS A 33 -5.11 3.63 -3.99
C CYS A 33 -5.78 4.83 -3.31
N HIS A 34 -5.12 5.42 -2.31
CA HIS A 34 -5.57 6.55 -1.50
C HIS A 34 -6.90 6.36 -0.76
N HIS A 35 -7.43 5.13 -0.75
CA HIS A 35 -8.64 4.79 -0.01
C HIS A 35 -8.44 5.11 1.49
N PRO A 36 -9.36 5.87 2.10
CA PRO A 36 -9.25 6.24 3.50
C PRO A 36 -9.43 5.01 4.38
N TYR A 37 -8.62 4.92 5.43
CA TYR A 37 -8.75 3.90 6.45
C TYR A 37 -9.04 4.54 7.79
N ARG A 38 -10.20 4.25 8.35
CA ARG A 38 -10.62 4.75 9.65
C ARG A 38 -10.88 3.58 10.59
N LYS A 39 -10.01 3.45 11.58
CA LYS A 39 -10.06 2.37 12.56
C LYS A 39 -11.39 2.43 13.31
N GLY A 40 -12.15 1.34 13.32
CA GLY A 40 -13.44 1.24 14.00
C GLY A 40 -14.65 1.76 13.21
N GLU A 41 -14.46 2.56 12.16
CA GLU A 41 -15.58 3.10 11.35
C GLU A 41 -16.07 2.12 10.28
N HIS A 42 -15.32 1.06 10.02
CA HIS A 42 -15.56 0.17 8.88
C HIS A 42 -16.25 -1.17 9.24
N GLY A 43 -16.70 -1.36 10.49
CA GLY A 43 -17.38 -2.59 10.92
C GLY A 43 -16.59 -3.86 10.59
N LYS A 44 -17.24 -4.89 10.04
CA LYS A 44 -16.58 -6.11 9.52
C LYS A 44 -15.73 -5.87 8.25
N GLY A 45 -15.59 -4.63 7.81
CA GLY A 45 -14.68 -4.22 6.75
C GLY A 45 -15.16 -4.56 5.33
N GLU A 46 -16.42 -4.97 5.18
CA GLU A 46 -16.91 -5.37 3.87
C GLU A 46 -17.07 -4.18 2.94
N TRP A 47 -17.73 -3.10 3.38
CA TRP A 47 -17.96 -1.89 2.59
C TRP A 47 -17.48 -0.64 3.33
N THR A 48 -16.65 0.15 2.66
CA THR A 48 -16.05 1.35 3.26
C THR A 48 -16.18 2.57 2.34
N ALA A 49 -16.44 3.73 2.92
CA ALA A 49 -16.65 4.96 2.16
C ALA A 49 -15.38 5.37 1.41
N CYS A 50 -15.54 5.72 0.13
CA CYS A 50 -14.48 6.27 -0.68
C CYS A 50 -14.39 7.80 -0.53
N SER A 51 -13.24 8.35 -0.90
CA SER A 51 -13.01 9.80 -1.05
C SER A 51 -12.70 10.15 -2.50
N CYS A 52 -12.75 11.44 -2.85
CA CYS A 52 -12.38 11.92 -4.18
C CYS A 52 -10.92 11.62 -4.57
N ASP A 53 -10.05 11.34 -3.60
CA ASP A 53 -8.66 10.95 -3.85
C ASP A 53 -8.51 9.48 -4.30
N CYS A 54 -9.57 8.65 -4.19
CA CYS A 54 -9.48 7.22 -4.47
C CYS A 54 -9.21 6.93 -5.95
N THR A 55 -8.08 6.29 -6.26
CA THR A 55 -7.69 5.96 -7.65
C THR A 55 -8.14 4.57 -8.09
N HIS A 56 -8.81 3.80 -7.23
CA HIS A 56 -9.23 2.43 -7.55
C HIS A 56 -10.58 2.35 -8.27
N GLY A 57 -10.75 1.29 -9.05
CA GLY A 57 -12.06 0.84 -9.55
C GLY A 57 -12.74 -0.14 -8.59
N GLY A 58 -13.54 -1.04 -9.17
CA GLY A 58 -14.35 -2.07 -8.51
C GLY A 58 -13.64 -2.99 -7.50
N PRO A 59 -14.42 -3.73 -6.68
CA PRO A 59 -15.87 -3.66 -6.54
C PRO A 59 -16.29 -2.40 -5.78
N LEU A 60 -17.31 -1.71 -6.30
CA LEU A 60 -17.87 -0.48 -5.75
C LEU A 60 -19.37 -0.67 -5.52
N ALA A 61 -19.97 0.19 -4.70
CA ALA A 61 -21.41 0.27 -4.51
C ALA A 61 -21.84 1.72 -4.28
N PHE A 62 -23.08 2.05 -4.62
CA PHE A 62 -23.70 3.30 -4.19
C PHE A 62 -24.34 3.12 -2.82
N LEU A 63 -24.24 4.16 -1.99
CA LEU A 63 -25.06 4.30 -0.80
C LEU A 63 -26.30 5.14 -1.15
N VAL A 64 -27.46 4.50 -1.21
CA VAL A 64 -28.76 5.13 -1.53
C VAL A 64 -29.66 5.02 -0.30
N GLY A 65 -29.80 6.13 0.43
CA GLY A 65 -30.36 6.08 1.78
C GLY A 65 -29.50 5.18 2.67
N GLU A 66 -30.09 4.12 3.21
CA GLU A 66 -29.39 3.09 4.02
C GLU A 66 -29.00 1.85 3.20
N SER A 67 -29.35 1.81 1.91
CA SER A 67 -29.12 0.66 1.05
C SER A 67 -27.78 0.73 0.33
N ILE A 68 -27.08 -0.40 0.29
CA ILE A 68 -25.85 -0.59 -0.48
C ILE A 68 -26.21 -1.28 -1.80
N VAL A 69 -25.98 -0.59 -2.91
CA VAL A 69 -26.30 -1.08 -4.26
C VAL A 69 -25.00 -1.30 -5.04
N PRO A 70 -24.53 -2.54 -5.23
CA PRO A 70 -23.32 -2.83 -5.99
C PRO A 70 -23.39 -2.28 -7.41
N ILE A 71 -22.26 -1.80 -7.93
CA ILE A 71 -22.17 -1.27 -9.30
C ILE A 71 -21.25 -2.13 -10.16
N THR A 72 -21.64 -2.29 -11.42
CA THR A 72 -20.90 -3.04 -12.44
C THR A 72 -20.17 -2.12 -13.44
N ALA A 73 -20.33 -0.81 -13.30
CA ALA A 73 -19.73 0.17 -14.20
C ALA A 73 -18.19 0.18 -14.09
N SER A 74 -17.52 0.31 -15.23
CA SER A 74 -16.08 0.58 -15.28
C SER A 74 -15.81 2.06 -15.02
N ALA A 75 -15.84 2.44 -13.75
CA ALA A 75 -15.53 3.79 -13.28
C ALA A 75 -14.61 3.72 -12.04
N THR A 76 -13.80 4.76 -11.86
CA THR A 76 -13.04 4.93 -10.61
C THR A 76 -13.94 5.49 -9.52
N ALA A 77 -13.61 5.19 -8.26
CA ALA A 77 -14.32 5.76 -7.12
C ALA A 77 -14.28 7.29 -7.15
N ALA A 78 -13.12 7.90 -7.43
CA ALA A 78 -12.99 9.34 -7.59
C ALA A 78 -13.94 9.92 -8.65
N GLY A 79 -14.01 9.32 -9.85
CA GLY A 79 -14.88 9.81 -10.92
C GLY A 79 -16.36 9.81 -10.54
N LEU A 80 -16.82 8.77 -9.84
CA LEU A 80 -18.19 8.68 -9.36
C LEU A 80 -18.49 9.69 -8.24
N ILE A 81 -17.53 9.91 -7.34
CA ILE A 81 -17.66 10.91 -6.27
C ILE A 81 -17.71 12.33 -6.84
N HIS A 82 -16.87 12.64 -7.82
CA HIS A 82 -16.92 13.92 -8.53
C HIS A 82 -18.24 14.11 -9.29
N ALA A 83 -18.90 13.03 -9.71
CA ALA A 83 -20.26 13.06 -10.25
C ALA A 83 -21.36 13.15 -9.16
N GLY A 84 -21.01 13.47 -7.92
CA GLY A 84 -21.93 13.67 -6.80
C GLY A 84 -22.51 12.38 -6.22
N LYS A 85 -21.84 11.24 -6.38
CA LYS A 85 -22.31 9.95 -5.84
C LYS A 85 -21.66 9.61 -4.51
N ASN A 86 -22.43 9.03 -3.60
CA ASN A 86 -21.91 8.41 -2.39
C ASN A 86 -21.43 6.99 -2.72
N VAL A 87 -20.12 6.78 -2.69
CA VAL A 87 -19.51 5.53 -3.16
C VAL A 87 -18.86 4.77 -2.00
N LEU A 88 -19.17 3.48 -1.91
CA LEU A 88 -18.51 2.52 -1.03
C LEU A 88 -17.64 1.58 -1.87
N ALA A 89 -16.60 1.03 -1.27
CA ALA A 89 -15.74 0.02 -1.89
C ALA A 89 -15.63 -1.23 -1.05
N GLN A 90 -15.59 -2.38 -1.73
CA GLN A 90 -15.52 -3.66 -1.04
C GLN A 90 -14.09 -4.02 -0.62
N TRP A 91 -13.94 -4.58 0.58
CA TRP A 91 -12.70 -5.15 1.13
C TRP A 91 -11.50 -4.19 1.07
N ARG A 92 -11.71 -2.93 1.46
CA ARG A 92 -10.64 -1.94 1.61
C ARG A 92 -10.18 -1.80 3.07
N ILE A 93 -10.15 -2.92 3.80
CA ILE A 93 -9.66 -3.00 5.18
C ILE A 93 -8.18 -2.64 5.23
N GLY A 94 -7.74 -1.85 6.22
CA GLY A 94 -6.34 -1.49 6.38
C GLY A 94 -5.47 -2.67 6.83
N THR A 95 -4.33 -2.87 6.15
CA THR A 95 -3.28 -3.84 6.44
C THR A 95 -1.90 -3.17 6.35
N VAL A 96 -0.88 -3.73 7.00
CA VAL A 96 0.52 -3.33 6.80
C VAL A 96 1.25 -4.50 6.15
N HIS A 97 1.87 -4.24 4.99
CA HIS A 97 2.67 -5.23 4.26
C HIS A 97 4.15 -5.08 4.60
N HIS A 98 4.84 -6.19 4.85
CA HIS A 98 6.30 -6.26 4.97
C HIS A 98 6.90 -6.53 3.58
N LEU A 99 7.62 -5.56 3.02
CA LEU A 99 8.17 -5.62 1.66
C LEU A 99 9.14 -6.79 1.45
N ASP A 100 9.99 -7.08 2.43
CA ASP A 100 11.01 -8.13 2.37
C ASP A 100 10.54 -9.49 2.92
N GLY A 101 9.31 -9.58 3.44
CA GLY A 101 8.73 -10.80 3.99
C GLY A 101 9.16 -11.13 5.43
N ASP A 102 10.08 -10.38 6.04
CA ASP A 102 10.48 -10.55 7.44
C ASP A 102 9.58 -9.70 8.36
N LYS A 103 8.72 -10.37 9.13
CA LYS A 103 7.77 -9.73 10.08
C LYS A 103 8.45 -9.00 11.25
N SER A 104 9.73 -9.24 11.48
CA SER A 104 10.50 -8.55 12.52
C SER A 104 11.14 -7.25 12.02
N ASN A 105 11.33 -7.11 10.69
CA ASN A 105 11.91 -5.91 10.10
C ASN A 105 10.87 -4.78 10.01
N CYS A 106 10.86 -3.90 11.01
CA CYS A 106 9.95 -2.77 11.09
C CYS A 106 10.51 -1.45 10.55
N ARG A 107 11.52 -1.49 9.66
CA ARG A 107 12.01 -0.28 8.97
C ARG A 107 10.89 0.35 8.14
N TRP A 108 10.85 1.69 8.06
CA TRP A 108 9.74 2.39 7.41
C TRP A 108 9.54 1.98 5.95
N TRP A 109 10.64 1.70 5.24
CA TRP A 109 10.60 1.25 3.84
C TRP A 109 10.10 -0.18 3.70
N ASN A 110 10.13 -0.95 4.79
CA ASN A 110 9.58 -2.30 4.83
C ASN A 110 8.09 -2.31 5.14
N LEU A 111 7.54 -1.24 5.75
CA LEU A 111 6.16 -1.19 6.23
C LEU A 111 5.24 -0.38 5.30
N LEU A 112 4.43 -1.08 4.52
CA LEU A 112 3.54 -0.46 3.51
C LEU A 112 2.09 -0.47 4.00
N ALA A 113 1.53 0.71 4.29
CA ALA A 113 0.11 0.88 4.65
C ALA A 113 -0.81 0.69 3.43
N LEU A 114 -1.38 -0.51 3.28
CA LEU A 114 -2.19 -0.89 2.13
C LEU A 114 -3.58 -1.33 2.55
N CYS A 115 -4.58 -1.04 1.73
CA CYS A 115 -5.86 -1.73 1.87
C CYS A 115 -5.68 -3.20 1.46
N GLN A 116 -6.51 -4.10 2.00
CA GLN A 116 -6.43 -5.55 1.79
C GLN A 116 -6.35 -5.91 0.30
N ARG A 117 -7.11 -5.24 -0.56
CA ARG A 117 -7.05 -5.50 -2.01
C ARG A 117 -5.74 -5.06 -2.66
N CYS A 118 -5.18 -3.92 -2.28
CA CYS A 118 -3.85 -3.53 -2.75
C CYS A 118 -2.76 -4.46 -2.18
N HIS A 119 -2.87 -4.86 -0.91
CA HIS A 119 -1.98 -5.82 -0.27
C HIS A 119 -1.92 -7.14 -1.04
N LEU A 120 -3.08 -7.75 -1.34
CA LEU A 120 -3.17 -9.03 -2.05
C LEU A 120 -2.63 -8.99 -3.49
N THR A 121 -2.55 -7.81 -4.12
CA THR A 121 -1.96 -7.70 -5.46
C THR A 121 -0.44 -7.74 -5.47
N ILE A 122 0.22 -7.47 -4.33
CA ILE A 122 1.68 -7.53 -4.20
C ILE A 122 2.13 -8.76 -3.41
N GLN A 123 1.31 -9.24 -2.48
CA GLN A 123 1.58 -10.43 -1.69
C GLN A 123 1.90 -11.63 -2.60
N SER A 124 3.01 -12.30 -2.31
CA SER A 124 3.52 -13.46 -3.06
C SER A 124 3.88 -13.20 -4.53
N ARG A 125 3.81 -11.93 -5.00
CA ARG A 125 4.11 -11.53 -6.38
C ARG A 125 5.30 -10.58 -6.48
N VAL A 126 5.53 -9.78 -5.46
CA VAL A 126 6.66 -8.85 -5.37
C VAL A 126 7.73 -9.47 -4.48
N ASN A 127 8.95 -9.55 -5.00
CA ASN A 127 10.14 -9.90 -4.24
C ASN A 127 11.17 -8.77 -4.47
N PRO A 128 11.48 -7.93 -3.46
CA PRO A 128 12.35 -6.77 -3.65
C PRO A 128 13.81 -7.17 -3.92
N HIS A 129 14.21 -8.40 -3.61
CA HIS A 129 15.56 -8.90 -3.90
C HIS A 129 15.77 -9.26 -5.37
N GLN A 130 14.70 -9.42 -6.15
CA GLN A 130 14.78 -9.71 -7.58
C GLN A 130 14.91 -8.40 -8.39
N PRO A 131 15.81 -8.35 -9.38
CA PRO A 131 15.85 -7.27 -10.35
C PRO A 131 14.50 -7.10 -11.05
N TYR A 132 14.10 -5.87 -11.31
CA TYR A 132 12.85 -5.57 -12.02
C TYR A 132 13.10 -5.38 -13.51
N MET A 133 12.14 -5.81 -14.33
CA MET A 133 12.17 -5.59 -15.79
C MET A 133 11.49 -4.28 -16.20
N LEU A 134 10.49 -3.84 -15.42
CA LEU A 134 9.67 -2.67 -15.72
C LEU A 134 9.77 -1.66 -14.59
N GLU A 135 9.73 -0.39 -14.95
CA GLU A 135 9.80 0.72 -14.00
C GLU A 135 8.77 0.58 -12.88
N HIS A 136 9.19 0.87 -11.65
CA HIS A 136 8.30 0.87 -10.50
C HIS A 136 7.27 2.00 -10.59
N SER A 137 6.05 1.73 -10.15
CA SER A 137 5.02 2.75 -10.00
C SER A 137 5.40 3.82 -8.96
N GLU A 138 5.00 5.08 -9.18
CA GLU A 138 5.34 6.23 -8.33
C GLU A 138 5.14 6.01 -6.83
N TRP A 139 4.00 5.43 -6.42
CA TRP A 139 3.71 5.18 -5.00
C TRP A 139 4.72 4.24 -4.33
N PHE A 140 5.39 3.40 -5.12
CA PHE A 140 6.28 2.33 -4.64
C PHE A 140 7.75 2.75 -4.68
N LYS A 141 8.12 3.65 -5.60
CA LYS A 141 9.50 4.11 -5.82
C LYS A 141 10.24 4.50 -4.51
N PRO A 142 9.67 5.28 -3.58
CA PRO A 142 10.39 5.66 -2.35
C PRO A 142 10.77 4.47 -1.46
N TYR A 143 9.90 3.46 -1.38
CA TYR A 143 10.12 2.25 -0.57
C TYR A 143 11.24 1.40 -1.17
N VAL A 144 11.23 1.23 -2.49
CA VAL A 144 12.28 0.48 -3.20
C VAL A 144 13.62 1.20 -3.13
N ALA A 145 13.64 2.52 -3.31
CA ALA A 145 14.89 3.30 -3.23
C ALA A 145 15.56 3.16 -1.86
N ALA A 146 14.78 3.25 -0.78
CA ALA A 146 15.29 3.03 0.57
C ALA A 146 15.74 1.59 0.82
N PHE A 147 15.02 0.60 0.29
CA PHE A 147 15.48 -0.78 0.28
C PHE A 147 16.80 -0.96 -0.47
N TYR A 148 17.03 -0.24 -1.59
CA TYR A 148 18.30 -0.29 -2.32
C TYR A 148 19.45 0.38 -1.60
N ALA A 149 19.20 1.50 -0.92
CA ALA A 149 20.20 2.09 -0.01
C ALA A 149 20.62 1.08 1.07
N PHE A 150 19.66 0.34 1.63
CA PHE A 150 19.96 -0.73 2.59
C PHE A 150 20.71 -1.91 1.95
N LYS A 151 20.21 -2.43 0.83
CA LYS A 151 20.74 -3.63 0.14
C LYS A 151 22.15 -3.42 -0.40
N TYR A 152 22.42 -2.29 -1.04
CA TYR A 152 23.67 -2.04 -1.77
C TYR A 152 24.67 -1.19 -1.00
N GLU A 153 24.19 -0.30 -0.12
CA GLU A 153 25.05 0.65 0.60
C GLU A 153 25.11 0.37 2.10
N GLY A 154 24.25 -0.52 2.63
CA GLY A 154 24.14 -0.77 4.07
C GLY A 154 23.59 0.42 4.86
N ARG A 155 22.97 1.40 4.19
CA ARG A 155 22.46 2.62 4.82
C ARG A 155 20.97 2.48 5.16
N ASP A 156 20.62 2.86 6.38
CA ASP A 156 19.23 3.08 6.77
C ASP A 156 18.92 4.57 6.65
N ILE A 157 18.18 4.94 5.61
CA ILE A 157 17.89 6.33 5.25
C ILE A 157 16.44 6.67 5.57
N THR A 158 16.17 7.95 5.76
CA THR A 158 14.82 8.52 5.91
C THR A 158 14.04 8.51 4.58
N ARG A 159 12.73 8.77 4.66
CA ARG A 159 11.89 8.87 3.45
C ARG A 159 12.28 10.07 2.59
N GLU A 160 12.61 11.18 3.22
CA GLU A 160 13.02 12.42 2.59
C GLU A 160 14.33 12.22 1.81
N GLU A 161 15.31 11.53 2.40
CA GLU A 161 16.56 11.16 1.73
C GLU A 161 16.31 10.21 0.56
N ALA A 162 15.44 9.20 0.73
CA ALA A 162 15.11 8.27 -0.35
C ALA A 162 14.44 8.96 -1.54
N VAL A 163 13.60 9.97 -1.30
CA VAL A 163 12.96 10.78 -2.34
C VAL A 163 13.96 11.74 -2.99
N ALA A 164 14.84 12.36 -2.21
CA ALA A 164 15.86 13.29 -2.73
C ALA A 164 16.89 12.60 -3.64
N ASP A 165 17.14 11.31 -3.41
CA ASP A 165 18.16 10.51 -4.13
C ASP A 165 17.53 9.39 -4.98
N LEU A 166 16.25 9.56 -5.35
CA LEU A 166 15.43 8.50 -5.93
C LEU A 166 16.01 7.94 -7.23
N GLU A 167 16.40 8.80 -8.17
CA GLU A 167 16.91 8.38 -9.48
C GLU A 167 18.21 7.57 -9.36
N ARG A 168 19.12 8.00 -8.48
CA ARG A 168 20.40 7.32 -8.27
C ARG A 168 20.19 5.96 -7.61
N LEU A 169 19.35 5.90 -6.58
CA LEU A 169 19.06 4.66 -5.87
C LEU A 169 18.36 3.65 -6.79
N LEU A 170 17.36 4.06 -7.56
CA LEU A 170 16.68 3.17 -8.50
C LEU A 170 17.58 2.67 -9.65
N ALA A 171 18.67 3.39 -9.95
CA ALA A 171 19.63 3.00 -10.98
C ALA A 171 20.42 1.71 -10.66
N TYR A 172 20.49 1.27 -9.40
CA TYR A 172 21.19 0.03 -9.01
C TYR A 172 20.67 -1.21 -9.74
N GLU A 173 19.37 -1.25 -10.04
CA GLU A 173 18.67 -2.40 -10.62
C GLU A 173 18.03 -2.07 -11.98
N ARG A 174 18.37 -0.90 -12.55
CA ARG A 174 17.94 -0.54 -13.90
C ARG A 174 18.79 -1.34 -14.90
N VAL A 175 18.21 -2.41 -15.42
CA VAL A 175 18.82 -3.21 -16.49
C VAL A 175 19.07 -2.29 -17.71
N ALA A 176 20.32 -2.27 -18.18
CA ALA A 176 20.72 -1.59 -19.41
C ALA A 176 20.27 -2.34 -20.67
#